data_AF-A0A545SXQ1-F1
#
_entry.id   AF-A0A545SXQ1-F1
#
_cell.length_a   1.000
_cell.length_b   1.000
_cell.length_c   1.000
_cell.angle_alpha   90.00
_cell.angle_beta   90.00
_cell.angle_gamma   90.00
#
_symmetry.space_group_name_H-M   'P 1'
#
loop_
_entity.id
_entity.type
_entity.pdbx_description
1 polymer ?
#
loop_
_entity_poly.entity_id
_entity_poly.type
_entity_poly.pdbx_seq_one_letter_code
_entity_poly.pdbx_strand_id
1 'polypeptide(L)' 'MSNETNFLITYGLHHFVTHAQSAGKHIFTISGRESQKLIRHAKSLIAGHYGNTARIRVA' A
#
# COMPACT_ATOMS: atom_id res chain seq x y z
N MET A 1 -7.31 8.49 -13.30
CA MET A 1 -6.22 7.91 -12.49
C MET A 1 -6.51 8.22 -11.04
N SER A 2 -6.60 7.21 -10.17
CA SER A 2 -6.83 7.42 -8.74
C SER A 2 -5.55 7.93 -8.07
N ASN A 3 -5.69 8.85 -7.10
CA ASN A 3 -4.56 9.42 -6.36
C ASN A 3 -3.70 8.34 -5.70
N GLU A 4 -4.33 7.25 -5.28
CA GLU A 4 -3.71 6.08 -4.67
C GLU A 4 -2.86 5.30 -5.66
N THR A 5 -3.33 5.14 -6.90
CA THR A 5 -2.54 4.52 -7.97
C THR A 5 -1.32 5.38 -8.27
N ASN A 6 -1.48 6.71 -8.30
CA ASN A 6 -0.37 7.63 -8.53
C ASN A 6 0.65 7.57 -7.38
N PHE A 7 0.18 7.51 -6.12
CA PHE A 7 1.03 7.26 -4.96
C PHE A 7 1.82 5.96 -5.11
N LEU A 8 1.16 4.86 -5.46
CA LEU A 8 1.82 3.57 -5.64
C LEU A 8 2.89 3.63 -6.75
N ILE A 9 2.64 4.37 -7.82
CA ILE A 9 3.62 4.56 -8.92
C ILE A 9 4.78 5.44 -8.46
N THR A 10 4.51 6.59 -7.82
CA THR A 10 5.52 7.53 -7.33
C THR A 10 6.50 6.89 -6.37
N TYR A 11 6.01 6.02 -5.48
CA TYR A 11 6.86 5.33 -4.50
C TYR A 11 7.35 3.94 -4.98
N GLY A 12 7.10 3.58 -6.25
CA GLY A 12 7.54 2.29 -6.81
C GLY A 12 6.88 1.07 -6.17
N LEU A 13 5.75 1.26 -5.48
CA LEU A 13 5.00 0.22 -4.77
C LEU A 13 4.04 -0.53 -5.69
N HIS A 14 3.64 0.06 -6.82
CA HIS A 14 2.63 -0.49 -7.74
C HIS A 14 2.95 -1.92 -8.24
N HIS A 15 4.22 -2.31 -8.26
CA HIS A 15 4.63 -3.64 -8.70
C HIS A 15 4.19 -4.77 -7.75
N PHE A 16 4.06 -4.47 -6.45
CA PHE A 16 3.79 -5.48 -5.42
C PHE A 16 2.77 -5.04 -4.36
N VAL A 17 2.23 -3.84 -4.48
CA VAL A 17 1.17 -3.32 -3.61
C VAL A 17 -0.03 -2.97 -4.46
N THR A 18 -1.18 -3.54 -4.12
CA THR A 18 -2.47 -3.20 -4.71
C THR A 18 -3.31 -2.41 -3.72
N HIS A 19 -3.96 -1.37 -4.24
CA HIS A 19 -4.94 -0.60 -3.50
C HIS A 19 -6.35 -1.07 -3.87
N ALA A 20 -7.20 -1.20 -2.85
CA ALA A 20 -8.62 -1.43 -2.99
C ALA A 20 -9.36 -0.54 -1.99
N GLN A 21 -10.47 0.07 -2.40
CA GLN A 21 -11.40 0.71 -1.48
C GLN A 21 -12.57 -0.21 -1.21
N SER A 22 -12.87 -0.44 0.07
CA SER A 22 -14.04 -1.22 0.48
C SER A 22 -14.72 -0.53 1.66
N ALA A 23 -16.02 -0.25 1.51
CA ALA A 23 -16.84 0.43 2.52
C ALA A 23 -16.21 1.74 3.06
N GLY A 24 -15.63 2.56 2.18
CA GLY A 24 -14.97 3.82 2.54
C GLY A 24 -13.61 3.69 3.23
N LYS A 25 -13.06 2.46 3.37
CA LYS A 25 -11.73 2.21 3.92
C LYS A 25 -10.72 1.90 2.82
N HIS A 26 -9.54 2.50 2.92
CA HIS A 26 -8.42 2.23 2.01
C HIS A 26 -7.73 0.94 2.45
N ILE A 27 -7.76 -0.08 1.62
CA ILE A 27 -7.12 -1.38 1.85
C ILE A 27 -5.92 -1.47 0.94
N PHE A 28 -4.74 -1.60 1.52
CA PHE A 28 -3.50 -1.83 0.80
C PHE A 28 -3.07 -3.27 1.00
N THR A 29 -2.95 -4.02 -0.08
CA THR A 29 -2.51 -5.41 -0.07
C THR A 29 -1.10 -5.48 -0.62
N ILE A 30 -0.15 -5.87 0.22
CA ILE A 30 1.26 -6.05 -0.13
C ILE A 30 1.48 -7.54 -0.44
N SER A 31 2.07 -7.84 -1.59
CA SER A 31 2.50 -9.19 -1.95
C SER A 31 3.62 -9.65 -1.01
N GLY A 32 3.41 -10.75 -0.30
CA GLY A 32 4.38 -11.36 0.61
C GLY A 32 5.55 -12.05 -0.09
N ARG A 33 5.54 -12.10 -1.43
CA ARG A 33 6.64 -12.64 -2.24
C ARG A 33 7.87 -11.73 -2.29
N GLU A 34 7.70 -10.46 -1.96
CA GLU A 34 8.79 -9.49 -1.91
C GLU A 34 9.62 -9.62 -0.63
N SER A 35 10.83 -9.06 -0.66
CA SER A 35 11.71 -9.04 0.52
C SER A 35 11.02 -8.37 1.71
N GLN A 36 11.19 -8.92 2.92
CA GLN A 36 10.67 -8.32 4.15
C GLN A 36 11.08 -6.86 4.34
N LYS A 37 12.24 -6.46 3.78
CA LYS A 37 12.69 -5.06 3.78
C LYS A 37 11.75 -4.17 2.96
N LEU A 38 11.34 -4.60 1.77
CA LEU A 38 10.39 -3.89 0.93
C LEU A 38 8.99 -3.85 1.56
N ILE A 39 8.55 -4.97 2.15
CA ILE A 39 7.26 -5.03 2.85
C ILE A 39 7.23 -4.03 4.02
N ARG A 40 8.31 -3.95 4.81
CA ARG A 40 8.44 -2.97 5.89
C ARG A 40 8.47 -1.53 5.36
N HIS A 41 9.19 -1.29 4.27
CA HIS A 41 9.27 0.02 3.65
C HIS A 41 7.90 0.49 3.14
N ALA A 42 7.18 -0.36 2.42
CA ALA A 42 5.82 -0.10 1.95
C ALA A 42 4.85 0.16 3.12
N LYS A 43 4.92 -0.66 4.18
CA LYS A 43 4.14 -0.43 5.41
C LYS A 43 4.39 0.95 5.99
N SER A 44 5.65 1.35 6.12
CA SER A 44 6.03 2.66 6.67
C SER A 44 5.52 3.81 5.82
N LEU A 45 5.61 3.70 4.49
CA LEU A 45 5.12 4.72 3.56
C LEU A 45 3.60 4.87 3.61
N ILE A 46 2.87 3.75 3.57
CA ILE A 46 1.41 3.75 3.61
C ILE A 46 0.91 4.29 4.96
N ALA A 47 1.52 3.85 6.06
CA ALA A 47 1.18 4.35 7.40
C ALA A 47 1.50 5.84 7.55
N GLY A 48 2.61 6.32 6.99
CA GLY A 48 2.98 7.74 7.04
C GLY A 48 2.05 8.64 6.21
N HIS A 49 1.54 8.15 5.08
CA HIS A 49 0.71 8.95 4.18
C HIS A 49 -0.78 8.89 4.49
N TYR A 50 -1.31 7.70 4.80
CA TYR A 50 -2.74 7.48 5.04
C TYR A 50 -3.07 7.37 6.55
N GLY A 51 -2.07 7.20 7.42
CA GLY A 51 -2.31 7.09 8.86
C GLY A 51 -3.18 5.89 9.23
N ASN A 52 -4.03 6.08 10.25
CA ASN A 52 -4.84 5.01 10.86
C ASN A 52 -6.09 4.62 10.04
N THR A 53 -6.37 5.31 8.93
CA THR A 53 -7.51 5.00 8.05
C THR A 53 -7.16 3.96 6.97
N ALA A 54 -5.87 3.71 6.73
CA ALA A 54 -5.39 2.66 5.84
C ALA A 54 -5.26 1.32 6.56
N ARG A 55 -5.86 0.29 5.95
CA ARG A 55 -5.73 -1.10 6.41
C ARG A 55 -4.70 -1.80 5.54
N ILE A 56 -3.56 -2.16 6.12
CA ILE A 56 -2.47 -2.82 5.42
C ILE A 56 -2.56 -4.33 5.65
N ARG A 57 -2.64 -5.10 4.57
CA ARG A 57 -2.60 -6.57 4.57
C ARG A 57 -1.37 -7.04 3.81
N VAL A 58 -0.75 -8.11 4.29
CA VAL A 58 0.29 -8.84 3.54
C VAL A 58 -0.35 -10.17 3.14
N ALA A 59 -0.31 -10.49 1.84
CA ALA A 59 -0.91 -11.69 1.26
C ALA A 59 0.16 -12.69 0.80
#